data_AF-A0A1E7HAA4-F1
#
_entry.id   AF-A0A1E7HAA4-F1
#
_cell.length_a   1.000
_cell.length_b   1.000
_cell.length_c   1.000
_cell.angle_alpha   90.00
_cell.angle_beta   90.00
_cell.angle_gamma   90.00
#
_symmetry.space_group_name_H-M   'P 1'
#
loop_
_entity.id
_entity.type
_entity.pdbx_description
1 polymer ?
#
loop_
_entity_poly.entity_id
_entity_poly.type
_entity_poly.pdbx_seq_one_letter_code
_entity_poly.pdbx_strand_id
1 'polypeptide(L)'
;MENNKTDTLHRALNEIKRLERLVDDMQDRLNSMSYSLESISDLNQVISRNFESLAEQSIRNLAFSEAVITVLDQNNLISRDILVEAWENAERELLGMGTRILH
;
A
#
# COMPACT_ATOMS: atom_id res chain seq x y z
N MET A 1 -63.61 -4.23 19.30
CA MET A 1 -62.32 -4.95 19.41
C MET A 1 -61.68 -5.29 18.05
N GLU A 2 -62.40 -5.25 16.92
CA GLU A 2 -61.81 -5.51 15.58
C GLU A 2 -60.89 -4.40 15.07
N ASN A 3 -61.24 -3.11 15.22
CA ASN A 3 -60.40 -1.99 14.74
C ASN A 3 -58.95 -2.02 15.26
N ASN A 4 -58.74 -2.45 16.51
CA ASN A 4 -57.41 -2.45 17.12
C ASN A 4 -56.49 -3.55 16.54
N LYS A 5 -57.07 -4.66 16.05
CA LYS A 5 -56.31 -5.73 15.39
C LYS A 5 -55.90 -5.32 13.98
N THR A 6 -56.80 -4.66 13.24
CA THR A 6 -56.54 -4.14 11.90
C THR A 6 -55.47 -3.04 11.93
N ASP A 7 -55.52 -2.13 12.91
CA ASP A 7 -54.49 -1.09 13.09
C ASP A 7 -53.12 -1.67 13.47
N THR A 8 -53.10 -2.70 14.31
CA THR A 8 -51.85 -3.39 14.68
C THR A 8 -51.23 -4.10 13.48
N LEU A 9 -52.04 -4.78 12.67
CA LEU A 9 -51.61 -5.41 11.42
C LEU A 9 -51.09 -4.37 10.41
N HIS A 10 -51.75 -3.23 10.29
CA HIS A 10 -51.34 -2.17 9.36
C HIS A 10 -50.01 -1.54 9.77
N ARG A 11 -49.79 -1.31 11.07
CA ARG A 11 -48.51 -0.83 11.60
C ARG A 11 -47.39 -1.85 11.38
N ALA A 12 -47.66 -3.13 11.65
CA ALA A 12 -46.69 -4.20 11.39
C ALA A 12 -46.31 -4.27 9.90
N LEU A 13 -47.29 -4.16 9.00
CA LEU A 13 -47.04 -4.16 7.55
C LEU A 13 -46.19 -2.97 7.11
N ASN A 14 -46.44 -1.78 7.67
CA ASN A 14 -45.67 -0.58 7.36
C ASN A 14 -44.23 -0.67 7.88
N GLU A 15 -44.04 -1.27 9.06
CA GLU A 15 -42.69 -1.51 9.59
C GLU A 15 -41.93 -2.57 8.78
N ILE A 16 -42.61 -3.64 8.32
CA ILE A 16 -42.02 -4.62 7.40
C ILE A 16 -41.54 -3.94 6.11
N LYS A 17 -42.38 -3.11 5.49
CA LYS A 17 -41.99 -2.35 4.29
C LYS A 17 -40.83 -1.39 4.53
N ARG A 18 -40.73 -0.82 5.73
CA ARG A 18 -39.61 0.05 6.11
C ARG A 18 -38.32 -0.75 6.25
N LEU A 19 -38.40 -1.93 6.86
CA LEU A 19 -37.28 -2.85 7.00
C LEU A 19 -36.81 -3.39 5.65
N GLU A 20 -37.73 -3.73 4.74
CA GLU A 20 -37.41 -4.15 3.37
C GLU A 20 -36.54 -3.11 2.65
N ARG A 21 -36.95 -1.83 2.68
CA ARG A 21 -36.15 -0.74 2.07
C ARG A 21 -34.78 -0.58 2.73
N LEU A 22 -34.70 -0.75 4.05
CA LEU A 22 -33.43 -0.65 4.76
C LEU A 22 -32.48 -1.79 4.40
N VAL A 23 -33.02 -3.00 4.18
CA VAL A 23 -32.26 -4.15 3.71
C VAL A 23 -31.75 -3.91 2.29
N ASP A 24 -32.58 -3.38 1.39
CA ASP A 24 -32.16 -3.02 0.03
C ASP A 24 -31.02 -1.99 0.05
N ASP A 25 -31.16 -0.91 0.84
CA ASP A 25 -30.12 0.11 1.02
C ASP A 25 -28.81 -0.47 1.58
N MET A 26 -28.90 -1.43 2.51
CA MET A 26 -27.74 -2.12 3.07
C MET A 26 -27.06 -3.02 2.03
N GLN A 27 -27.83 -3.69 1.19
CA GLN A 27 -27.31 -4.55 0.13
C GLN A 27 -26.55 -3.73 -0.92
N ASP A 28 -27.07 -2.57 -1.31
CA ASP A 28 -26.38 -1.66 -2.23
C ASP A 28 -25.05 -1.14 -1.65
N ARG A 29 -25.03 -0.80 -0.36
CA ARG A 29 -23.79 -0.40 0.33
C ARG A 29 -22.77 -1.53 0.41
N LEU A 30 -23.21 -2.76 0.69
CA LEU A 30 -22.31 -3.92 0.72
C LEU A 30 -21.70 -4.19 -0.66
N ASN A 31 -22.50 -4.09 -1.72
CA ASN A 31 -22.01 -4.23 -3.09
C ASN A 31 -20.95 -3.16 -3.42
N SER A 32 -21.21 -1.90 -3.07
CA SER A 32 -20.24 -0.80 -3.24
C SER A 32 -18.93 -1.02 -2.47
N MET A 33 -19.02 -1.51 -1.21
CA MET A 33 -17.84 -1.85 -0.41
C MET A 33 -17.07 -3.02 -1.03
N SER A 34 -17.74 -4.02 -1.59
CA SER A 34 -17.10 -5.15 -2.27
C SER A 34 -16.22 -4.69 -3.43
N TYR A 35 -16.72 -3.78 -4.29
CA TYR A 35 -15.93 -3.21 -5.38
C TYR A 35 -14.72 -2.41 -4.88
N SER A 36 -14.88 -1.67 -3.78
CA SER A 36 -13.78 -0.91 -3.18
C SER A 36 -12.69 -1.84 -2.62
N LEU A 37 -13.08 -2.98 -2.03
CA LEU A 37 -12.14 -3.99 -1.56
C LEU A 37 -11.39 -4.68 -2.71
N GLU A 38 -12.07 -4.99 -3.82
CA GLU A 38 -11.43 -5.49 -5.03
C GLU A 38 -10.40 -4.50 -5.58
N SER A 39 -10.76 -3.21 -5.65
CA SER A 39 -9.82 -2.16 -6.09
C SER A 39 -8.60 -2.01 -5.17
N ILE A 40 -8.79 -2.12 -3.84
CA ILE A 40 -7.67 -2.12 -2.89
C ILE A 40 -6.78 -3.35 -3.06
N SER A 41 -7.38 -4.52 -3.33
CA SER A 41 -6.63 -5.75 -3.61
C SER A 41 -5.76 -5.58 -4.87
N ASP A 42 -6.32 -5.02 -5.95
CA ASP A 42 -5.56 -4.74 -7.17
C ASP A 42 -4.42 -3.75 -6.92
N LEU A 43 -4.68 -2.68 -6.15
CA LEU A 43 -3.65 -1.72 -5.77
C LEU A 43 -2.52 -2.38 -4.97
N ASN A 44 -2.84 -3.25 -4.01
CA ASN A 44 -1.85 -4.00 -3.24
C ASN A 44 -0.99 -4.91 -4.13
N GLN A 45 -1.57 -5.53 -5.16
CA GLN A 45 -0.79 -6.31 -6.13
C GLN A 45 0.17 -5.43 -6.94
N VAL A 46 -0.27 -4.25 -7.39
CA VAL A 46 0.58 -3.31 -8.13
C VAL A 46 1.73 -2.81 -7.24
N ILE A 47 1.44 -2.44 -5.99
CA ILE A 47 2.45 -2.02 -5.01
C ILE A 47 3.48 -3.14 -4.79
N SER A 48 3.02 -4.37 -4.59
CA SER A 48 3.91 -5.53 -4.37
C SER A 48 4.85 -5.77 -5.54
N ARG A 49 4.33 -5.77 -6.78
CA ARG A 49 5.17 -5.91 -7.99
C ARG A 49 6.17 -4.79 -8.15
N ASN A 50 5.79 -3.55 -7.80
CA ASN A 50 6.71 -2.41 -7.86
C ASN A 50 7.83 -2.55 -6.83
N PHE A 51 7.54 -3.00 -5.60
CA PHE A 51 8.56 -3.28 -4.59
C PHE A 51 9.50 -4.40 -5.01
N GLU A 52 9.00 -5.49 -5.59
CA GLU A 52 9.82 -6.57 -6.13
C GLU A 52 10.77 -6.07 -7.23
N SER A 53 10.25 -5.30 -8.19
CA SER A 53 11.04 -4.70 -9.27
C SER A 53 12.13 -3.76 -8.73
N LEU A 54 11.78 -2.92 -7.74
CA LEU A 54 12.75 -2.05 -7.07
C LEU A 54 13.84 -2.85 -6.36
N ALA A 55 13.48 -3.91 -5.64
CA ALA A 55 14.45 -4.77 -4.97
C ALA A 55 15.41 -5.44 -5.96
N GLU A 56 14.90 -5.97 -7.08
CA GLU A 56 15.73 -6.54 -8.14
C GLU A 56 16.68 -5.50 -8.78
N GLN A 57 16.21 -4.26 -8.98
CA GLN A 57 17.06 -3.18 -9.48
C GLN A 57 18.13 -2.79 -8.45
N SER A 58 17.79 -2.71 -7.17
CA SER A 58 18.76 -2.43 -6.11
C SER A 58 19.86 -3.49 -6.04
N ILE A 59 19.51 -4.78 -6.13
CA ILE A 59 20.50 -5.87 -6.15
C ILE A 59 21.40 -5.76 -7.38
N ARG A 60 20.84 -5.49 -8.56
CA ARG A 60 21.63 -5.29 -9.79
C ARG A 60 22.58 -4.10 -9.68
N ASN A 61 22.12 -2.99 -9.12
CA ASN A 61 22.93 -1.80 -8.92
C ASN A 61 24.09 -2.06 -7.94
N LEU A 62 23.84 -2.80 -6.85
CA LEU A 62 24.91 -3.21 -5.92
C LEU A 62 25.96 -4.08 -6.61
N ALA A 63 25.53 -5.09 -7.37
CA ALA A 63 26.44 -5.96 -8.11
C ALA A 63 27.26 -5.19 -9.15
N PHE A 64 26.64 -4.23 -9.85
CA PHE A 64 27.33 -3.37 -10.81
C PHE A 64 28.36 -2.47 -10.12
N SER A 65 27.98 -1.80 -9.03
CA SER A 65 28.87 -0.95 -8.25
C SER A 65 30.08 -1.74 -7.72
N GLU A 66 29.87 -2.95 -7.21
CA GLU A 66 30.94 -3.82 -6.74
C GLU A 66 31.91 -4.21 -7.88
N ALA A 67 31.38 -4.50 -9.06
CA ALA A 67 32.19 -4.79 -10.25
C ALA A 67 33.04 -3.57 -10.66
N VAL A 68 32.46 -2.37 -10.64
CA VAL A 68 33.17 -1.11 -10.94
C VAL A 68 34.28 -0.86 -9.91
N ILE A 69 33.97 -0.97 -8.61
CA ILE A 69 34.96 -0.81 -7.53
C ILE A 69 36.12 -1.80 -7.72
N THR A 70 35.81 -3.07 -8.02
CA THR A 70 36.81 -4.11 -8.25
C THR A 70 37.74 -3.76 -9.42
N VAL A 71 37.20 -3.28 -10.54
CA VAL A 71 38.00 -2.88 -11.70
C VAL A 71 38.88 -1.67 -11.38
N LEU A 72 38.35 -0.66 -10.70
CA LEU A 72 39.11 0.54 -10.33
C LEU A 72 40.29 0.20 -9.39
N ASP A 73 40.03 -0.68 -8.42
CA ASP A 73 41.03 -1.13 -7.44
C ASP A 73 42.12 -1.99 -8.11
N GLN A 74 41.72 -2.98 -8.93
CA GLN A 74 42.68 -3.85 -9.64
C GLN A 74 43.60 -3.10 -10.62
N ASN A 75 43.12 -1.99 -11.19
CA ASN A 75 43.90 -1.15 -12.09
C ASN A 75 44.69 -0.05 -11.35
N ASN A 76 44.68 -0.05 -10.00
CA ASN A 76 45.32 0.98 -9.16
C ASN A 76 44.90 2.41 -9.50
N LEU A 77 43.66 2.60 -9.99
CA LEU A 77 43.15 3.93 -10.34
C LEU A 77 42.66 4.66 -9.09
N ILE A 78 41.88 3.96 -8.26
CA ILE A 78 41.35 4.44 -6.98
C ILE A 78 41.29 3.23 -6.05
N SER A 79 41.77 3.37 -4.81
CA SER A 79 41.68 2.27 -3.85
C SER A 79 40.25 2.05 -3.37
N ARG A 80 39.92 0.79 -3.10
CA ARG A 80 38.63 0.40 -2.51
C ARG A 80 38.31 1.19 -1.24
N ASP A 81 39.28 1.40 -0.37
CA ASP A 81 39.08 2.08 0.92
C ASP A 81 38.53 3.51 0.75
N ILE A 82 39.05 4.26 -0.24
CA ILE A 82 38.58 5.62 -0.54
C ILE A 82 37.13 5.59 -1.05
N LEU A 83 36.77 4.61 -1.86
CA LEU A 83 35.41 4.48 -2.40
C LEU A 83 34.41 4.09 -1.33
N VAL A 84 34.79 3.20 -0.40
CA VAL A 84 33.95 2.79 0.74
C VAL A 84 33.74 3.97 1.70
N GLU A 85 34.80 4.71 2.05
CA GLU A 85 34.69 5.88 2.93
C GLU A 85 33.78 6.96 2.31
N ALA A 86 33.92 7.23 1.01
CA ALA A 86 33.05 8.16 0.29
C ALA A 86 31.58 7.71 0.31
N TRP A 87 31.33 6.41 0.13
CA TRP A 87 29.99 5.83 0.20
C TRP A 87 29.36 5.99 1.59
N GLU A 88 30.09 5.60 2.64
CA GLU A 88 29.61 5.71 4.03
C GLU A 88 29.32 7.17 4.42
N ASN A 89 30.14 8.11 3.97
CA ASN A 89 29.90 9.54 4.20
C ASN A 89 28.64 10.04 3.49
N ALA A 90 28.45 9.66 2.22
CA ALA A 90 27.24 10.01 1.47
C ALA A 90 25.97 9.39 2.10
N GLU A 91 26.03 8.14 2.54
CA GLU A 91 24.94 7.48 3.26
C GLU A 91 24.58 8.22 4.55
N ARG A 92 25.59 8.60 5.35
CA ARG A 92 25.40 9.34 6.60
C ARG A 92 24.78 10.72 6.35
N GLU A 93 25.18 11.42 5.30
CA GLU A 93 24.57 12.68 4.88
C GLU A 93 23.10 12.51 4.46
N LEU A 94 22.80 11.50 3.63
CA LEU A 94 21.44 11.20 3.18
C LEU A 94 20.50 10.84 4.35
N LEU A 95 20.95 9.99 5.27
CA LEU A 95 20.20 9.65 6.48
C LEU A 95 20.00 10.87 7.39
N GLY A 96 21.02 11.73 7.50
CA GLY A 96 20.95 12.99 8.25
C GLY A 96 20.03 14.05 7.61
N MET A 97 19.79 13.97 6.30
CA MET A 97 18.81 14.80 5.60
C MET A 97 17.39 14.24 5.73
N GLY A 98 17.21 12.92 5.58
CA GLY A 98 15.90 12.26 5.73
C GLY A 98 15.29 12.43 7.12
N THR A 99 16.11 12.35 8.17
CA THR A 99 15.68 12.61 9.55
C THR A 99 15.26 14.06 9.80
N ARG A 100 15.82 15.03 9.07
CA ARG A 100 15.43 16.45 9.15
C ARG A 100 14.16 16.80 8.37
N ILE A 101 13.75 16.00 7.39
CA ILE A 101 12.52 16.20 6.62
C ILE A 101 11.30 15.61 7.34
N LEU A 102 11.51 14.53 8.11
CA LEU A 102 10.46 13.83 8.86
C LEU A 102 10.15 14.44 10.24
N HIS A 103 10.97 15.41 10.69
CA HIS A 103 10.78 16.20 11.92
C HIS A 103 10.29 17.61 11.58
#